data_AF-A0A5J4WYJ3-F1
#
_entry.id   AF-A0A5J4WYJ3-F1
#
_cell.length_a   1.000
_cell.length_b   1.000
_cell.length_c   1.000
_cell.angle_alpha   90.00
_cell.angle_beta   90.00
_cell.angle_gamma   90.00
#
_symmetry.space_group_name_H-M   'P 1'
#
loop_
_entity.id
_entity.type
_entity.pdbx_description
1 polymer ?
#
loop_
_entity_poly.entity_id
_entity_poly.type
_entity_poly.pdbx_seq_one_letter_code
_entity_poly.pdbx_strand_id
1 'polypeptide(L)'
;MHVTYEVGQEEIIRSSNENIDKAEVYSIISYEDEMYQLKRLNEEGESDKESVKVRKNLKELMRILYFGRTNADEQEYESDQNREIDIERDCGVNDIDNDNEDKEDVFGQQQDNYENDIEMAEIEKRKLIQKGIVPIVLKMLTSADEDVVFIARRILDGLFNIGMKYLQGGEQHPLRQPLAYDGTIDELIKYFIEVGKGDTKQQIREAIAQIIASLYKAYPLPQNSGPEIINQLKSIYNNSQQYIELLADCPDNHDMILDNDYELKILSQEDNLVPSLHLLLTLLLVGSERNNQIMIYALKDKVKLLSYYSYLNEPKNKYGLGLSNANKNDIKTQAQQVLLVMKLILEGKCGGEVQ
;
A
#
# COMPACT_ATOMS: atom_id res chain seq x y z
N MET A 1 45.43 -52.86 25.97
CA MET A 1 45.52 -51.57 26.68
C MET A 1 44.18 -50.89 26.49
N HIS A 2 43.38 -50.89 27.56
CA HIS A 2 42.03 -50.35 27.60
C HIS A 2 42.07 -48.82 27.67
N VAL A 3 41.39 -48.16 26.74
CA VAL A 3 41.05 -46.75 26.85
C VAL A 3 39.56 -46.68 27.16
N THR A 4 39.26 -46.36 28.42
CA THR A 4 37.95 -45.98 28.92
C THR A 4 37.75 -44.48 28.68
N TYR A 5 36.74 -44.11 27.89
CA TYR A 5 36.14 -42.78 27.99
C TYR A 5 34.71 -42.97 28.45
N GLU A 6 34.49 -42.55 29.69
CA GLU A 6 33.20 -42.54 30.37
C GLU A 6 32.31 -41.43 29.83
N VAL A 7 31.03 -41.78 29.85
CA VAL A 7 29.84 -40.99 29.62
C VAL A 7 29.80 -39.80 30.58
N GLY A 8 29.53 -38.61 30.04
CA GLY A 8 29.12 -37.42 30.79
C GLY A 8 27.98 -36.74 30.07
N GLN A 9 26.79 -37.35 30.14
CA GLN A 9 25.51 -36.69 29.91
C GLN A 9 24.93 -36.41 31.29
N GLU A 10 24.64 -35.15 31.62
CA GLU A 10 23.41 -34.72 32.31
C GLU A 10 23.45 -33.22 32.62
N GLU A 11 22.24 -32.63 32.62
CA GLU A 11 21.86 -31.29 33.09
C GLU A 11 22.13 -30.09 32.16
N ILE A 12 21.08 -29.55 31.53
CA ILE A 12 20.20 -28.45 32.04
C ILE A 12 19.35 -27.99 30.83
N ILE A 13 18.12 -28.51 30.68
CA ILE A 13 17.05 -27.82 29.95
C ILE A 13 15.77 -27.96 30.78
N ARG A 14 15.60 -27.06 31.75
CA ARG A 14 14.32 -26.76 32.40
C ARG A 14 14.33 -25.31 32.88
N SER A 15 13.69 -24.45 32.10
CA SER A 15 12.74 -23.41 32.52
C SER A 15 12.81 -22.24 31.54
N SER A 16 11.69 -21.99 30.85
CA SER A 16 11.24 -20.69 30.31
C SER A 16 9.95 -20.92 29.53
N ASN A 17 8.95 -21.52 30.17
CA ASN A 17 7.56 -21.49 29.75
C ASN A 17 6.80 -20.87 30.92
N GLU A 18 6.77 -19.55 30.95
CA GLU A 18 5.90 -18.71 31.78
C GLU A 18 6.36 -17.25 31.55
N ASN A 19 5.85 -16.59 30.51
CA ASN A 19 5.69 -15.12 30.39
C ASN A 19 5.26 -14.66 28.99
N ILE A 20 4.25 -15.31 28.39
CA ILE A 20 3.57 -14.78 27.19
C ILE A 20 2.06 -14.88 27.42
N ASP A 21 1.54 -14.17 28.43
CA ASP A 21 0.09 -14.06 28.65
C ASP A 21 -0.33 -12.73 29.31
N LYS A 22 0.46 -11.66 29.15
CA LYS A 22 0.12 -10.32 29.71
C LYS A 22 0.43 -9.12 28.80
N ALA A 23 0.48 -9.30 27.48
CA ALA A 23 0.84 -8.21 26.55
C ALA A 23 -0.29 -7.74 25.61
N GLU A 24 -1.55 -8.16 25.82
CA GLU A 24 -2.70 -7.67 25.03
C GLU A 24 -3.82 -7.13 25.92
N VAL A 25 -3.50 -6.18 26.80
CA VAL A 25 -4.49 -5.23 27.32
C VAL A 25 -3.79 -3.89 27.58
N TYR A 26 -3.45 -3.16 26.51
CA TYR A 26 -3.25 -1.71 26.58
C TYR A 26 -4.27 -1.11 25.60
N SER A 27 -5.42 -0.70 26.13
CA SER A 27 -5.72 0.70 26.43
C SER A 27 -5.93 1.50 25.14
N ILE A 28 -7.18 1.53 24.68
CA ILE A 28 -7.70 2.61 23.84
C ILE A 28 -7.49 3.90 24.63
N ILE A 29 -6.39 4.60 24.35
CA ILE A 29 -6.21 5.98 24.79
C ILE A 29 -7.12 6.79 23.89
N SER A 30 -8.04 7.57 24.49
CA SER A 30 -8.90 8.48 23.74
C SER A 30 -8.03 9.50 22.99
N TYR A 31 -8.29 9.71 21.71
CA TYR A 31 -7.62 10.67 20.82
C TYR A 31 -7.48 12.09 21.42
N GLU A 32 -8.38 12.46 22.33
CA GLU A 32 -8.30 13.72 23.07
C GLU A 32 -7.11 13.79 24.03
N ASP A 33 -6.72 12.68 24.64
CA ASP A 33 -5.58 12.61 25.57
C ASP A 33 -4.25 12.79 24.84
N GLU A 34 -4.07 12.20 23.66
CA GLU A 34 -2.86 12.39 22.83
C GLU A 34 -2.73 13.85 22.37
N MET A 35 -3.84 14.45 21.91
CA MET A 35 -3.88 15.87 21.55
C MET A 35 -3.60 16.78 22.75
N TYR A 36 -4.02 16.39 23.95
CA TYR A 36 -3.76 17.14 25.18
C TYR A 36 -2.30 17.04 25.61
N GLN A 37 -1.65 15.88 25.45
CA GLN A 37 -0.22 15.71 25.76
C GLN A 37 0.67 16.46 24.76
N LEU A 38 0.31 16.44 23.47
CA LEU A 38 0.99 17.22 22.43
C LEU A 38 0.86 18.73 22.66
N LYS A 39 -0.29 19.21 23.16
CA LYS A 39 -0.47 20.61 23.52
C LYS A 39 0.38 21.02 24.73
N ARG A 40 0.50 20.13 25.73
CA ARG A 40 1.26 20.37 26.96
C ARG A 40 2.77 20.44 26.74
N LEU A 41 3.32 19.52 25.95
CA LEU A 41 4.75 19.50 25.58
C LEU A 41 5.16 20.72 24.73
N ASN A 42 4.21 21.35 24.04
CA ASN A 42 4.45 22.50 23.15
C ASN A 42 4.33 23.88 23.84
N GLU A 43 3.79 23.94 25.06
CA GLU A 43 3.67 25.19 25.83
C GLU A 43 4.94 25.49 26.66
N GLU A 44 5.86 24.51 26.80
CA GLU A 44 7.04 24.63 27.69
C GLU A 44 8.40 24.89 26.97
N GLY A 45 8.45 25.07 25.64
CA GLY A 45 9.72 25.20 24.90
C GLY A 45 9.79 26.28 23.80
N GLU A 46 10.54 27.36 24.10
CA GLU A 46 11.27 28.34 23.26
C GLU A 46 10.66 29.04 22.00
N SER A 47 11.13 30.29 21.82
CA SER A 47 10.54 31.41 21.08
C SER A 47 11.04 31.59 19.64
N ASP A 48 11.17 30.52 18.86
CA ASP A 48 11.66 30.66 17.49
C ASP A 48 10.53 30.96 16.48
N LYS A 49 10.67 32.05 15.71
CA LYS A 49 9.66 32.53 14.75
C LYS A 49 9.50 31.57 13.56
N GLU A 50 10.57 30.86 13.19
CA GLU A 50 10.53 29.81 12.15
C GLU A 50 9.60 28.67 12.59
N SER A 51 9.71 28.27 13.86
CA SER A 51 8.88 27.23 14.48
C SER A 51 7.39 27.62 14.48
N VAL A 52 7.04 28.88 14.74
CA VAL A 52 5.64 29.34 14.72
C VAL A 52 5.00 29.23 13.33
N LYS A 53 5.75 29.53 12.26
CA LYS A 53 5.25 29.41 10.88
C LYS A 53 5.04 27.95 10.48
N VAL A 54 5.96 27.07 10.86
CA VAL A 54 5.83 25.61 10.68
C VAL A 54 4.63 25.08 11.47
N ARG A 55 4.44 25.49 12.72
CA ARG A 55 3.30 25.11 13.57
C ARG A 55 1.94 25.50 12.97
N LYS A 56 1.81 26.72 12.44
CA LYS A 56 0.55 27.17 11.82
C LYS A 56 0.22 26.34 10.57
N ASN A 57 1.22 26.09 9.72
CA ASN A 57 1.07 25.26 8.53
C ASN A 57 0.72 23.81 8.90
N LEU A 58 1.36 23.24 9.93
CA LEU A 58 1.09 21.87 10.38
C LEU A 58 -0.33 21.72 10.92
N LYS A 59 -0.81 22.67 11.72
CA LYS A 59 -2.18 22.64 12.25
C LYS A 59 -3.24 22.72 11.15
N GLU A 60 -3.00 23.55 10.14
CA GLU A 60 -3.88 23.66 8.97
C GLU A 60 -3.85 22.40 8.11
N LEU A 61 -2.68 21.78 7.97
CA LEU A 61 -2.49 20.56 7.20
C LEU A 61 -3.05 19.31 7.90
N MET A 62 -2.89 19.20 9.22
CA MET A 62 -3.59 18.20 10.04
C MET A 62 -5.10 18.39 9.95
N ARG A 63 -5.58 19.64 9.90
CA ARG A 63 -7.02 19.89 9.70
C ARG A 63 -7.50 19.33 8.36
N ILE A 64 -6.76 19.58 7.27
CA ILE A 64 -7.10 19.10 5.93
C ILE A 64 -7.02 17.57 5.82
N LEU A 65 -6.01 16.95 6.44
CA LEU A 65 -5.81 15.50 6.33
C LEU A 65 -6.78 14.67 7.18
N TYR A 66 -7.20 15.17 8.33
CA TYR A 66 -7.99 14.40 9.28
C TYR A 66 -9.48 14.73 9.25
N PHE A 67 -9.88 16.01 9.15
CA PHE A 67 -11.31 16.36 9.09
C PHE A 67 -11.95 16.13 7.72
N GLY A 68 -11.15 15.87 6.67
CA GLY A 68 -11.67 15.43 5.38
C GLY A 68 -12.10 13.96 5.33
N ARG A 69 -11.83 13.16 6.37
CA ARG A 69 -12.19 11.72 6.44
C ARG A 69 -13.34 11.39 7.39
N THR A 70 -13.56 12.17 8.45
CA THR A 70 -14.44 11.77 9.57
C THR A 70 -15.92 11.66 9.22
N ASN A 71 -16.43 12.40 8.23
CA ASN A 71 -17.87 12.40 7.97
C ASN A 71 -18.39 11.14 7.25
N ALA A 72 -17.54 10.41 6.53
CA ALA A 72 -17.95 9.21 5.77
C ALA A 72 -17.82 7.93 6.62
N ASP A 73 -16.71 7.78 7.36
CA ASP A 73 -16.42 6.57 8.13
C ASP A 73 -17.24 6.49 9.44
N GLU A 74 -17.65 7.63 10.02
CA GLU A 74 -18.46 7.66 11.25
C GLU A 74 -19.94 7.27 11.00
N GLN A 75 -20.48 7.48 9.80
CA GLN A 75 -21.87 7.11 9.47
C GLN A 75 -22.05 5.64 9.08
N GLU A 76 -21.01 4.98 8.54
CA GLU A 76 -21.05 3.53 8.29
C GLU A 76 -21.16 2.76 9.62
N TYR A 77 -20.53 3.27 10.67
CA TYR A 77 -20.61 2.71 12.02
C TYR A 77 -21.97 2.93 12.71
N GLU A 78 -22.64 4.07 12.45
CA GLU A 78 -24.01 4.34 12.97
C GLU A 78 -25.10 3.62 12.17
N SER A 79 -24.89 3.37 10.87
CA SER A 79 -25.79 2.58 10.01
C SER A 79 -25.91 1.14 10.49
N ASP A 80 -24.78 0.53 10.88
CA ASP A 80 -24.75 -0.86 11.32
C ASP A 80 -25.28 -1.05 12.75
N GLN A 81 -25.10 -0.06 13.65
CA GLN A 81 -25.72 -0.10 14.99
C GLN A 81 -27.25 0.02 14.95
N ASN A 82 -27.81 0.69 13.94
CA ASN A 82 -29.26 0.79 13.77
C ASN A 82 -29.90 -0.45 13.11
N ARG A 83 -29.11 -1.44 12.66
CA ARG A 83 -29.63 -2.71 12.13
C ARG A 83 -29.71 -3.84 13.16
N GLU A 84 -29.18 -3.65 14.37
CA GLU A 84 -29.10 -4.71 15.39
C GLU A 84 -30.23 -4.68 16.45
N ILE A 85 -31.23 -3.82 16.28
CA ILE A 85 -32.41 -3.76 17.17
C ILE A 85 -33.67 -4.08 16.38
N ASP A 86 -34.05 -5.36 16.40
CA ASP A 86 -35.42 -5.91 16.36
C ASP A 86 -35.47 -7.27 15.64
N ILE A 87 -34.94 -8.32 16.28
CA ILE A 87 -35.33 -9.71 15.98
C ILE A 87 -35.73 -10.42 17.27
N GLU A 88 -36.76 -9.91 17.94
CA GLU A 88 -37.59 -10.71 18.83
C GLU A 88 -39.06 -10.26 18.71
N ARG A 89 -39.78 -10.79 17.71
CA ARG A 89 -41.24 -10.89 17.82
C ARG A 89 -41.86 -11.97 16.93
N ASP A 90 -42.13 -13.07 17.61
CA ASP A 90 -43.33 -13.89 17.60
C ASP A 90 -44.22 -13.96 16.34
N CYS A 91 -44.43 -15.21 15.95
CA CYS A 91 -45.34 -15.69 14.93
C CYS A 91 -46.80 -15.28 15.23
N GLY A 92 -47.42 -14.53 14.33
CA GLY A 92 -48.85 -14.22 14.38
C GLY A 92 -49.40 -13.98 12.98
N VAL A 93 -49.98 -15.03 12.40
CA VAL A 93 -50.76 -15.01 11.15
C VAL A 93 -51.86 -13.96 11.27
N ASN A 94 -51.91 -13.00 10.35
CA ASN A 94 -53.13 -12.32 9.92
C ASN A 94 -52.93 -11.69 8.54
N ASP A 95 -53.83 -12.05 7.63
CA ASP A 95 -54.04 -11.43 6.33
C ASP A 95 -54.43 -9.97 6.52
N ILE A 96 -53.65 -9.05 5.95
CA ILE A 96 -54.02 -7.65 5.77
C ILE A 96 -53.56 -7.22 4.38
N ASP A 97 -54.55 -7.06 3.49
CA ASP A 97 -54.46 -6.24 2.29
C ASP A 97 -53.94 -4.86 2.69
N ASN A 98 -52.79 -4.45 2.15
CA ASN A 98 -52.27 -3.10 2.39
C ASN A 98 -51.84 -2.47 1.07
N ASP A 99 -52.46 -1.31 0.83
CA ASP A 99 -52.35 -0.51 -0.35
C ASP A 99 -50.90 -0.09 -0.62
N ASN A 100 -50.47 -0.28 -1.87
CA ASN A 100 -49.26 0.32 -2.42
C ASN A 100 -49.48 1.83 -2.53
N GLU A 101 -49.16 2.57 -1.47
CA GLU A 101 -48.85 4.00 -1.60
C GLU A 101 -47.40 4.16 -2.05
N ASP A 102 -47.26 4.77 -3.22
CA ASP A 102 -46.02 5.23 -3.83
C ASP A 102 -45.20 6.06 -2.83
N LYS A 103 -44.20 5.43 -2.21
CA LYS A 103 -43.11 6.15 -1.55
C LYS A 103 -42.10 6.52 -2.62
N GLU A 104 -42.28 7.71 -3.19
CA GLU A 104 -41.26 8.34 -4.03
C GLU A 104 -39.94 8.42 -3.25
N ASP A 105 -38.90 7.83 -3.83
CA ASP A 105 -37.54 7.74 -3.29
C ASP A 105 -36.92 9.12 -3.05
N VAL A 106 -36.91 9.58 -1.80
CA VAL A 106 -36.13 10.74 -1.32
C VAL A 106 -34.70 10.29 -0.99
N PHE A 107 -34.02 9.60 -1.90
CA PHE A 107 -32.60 9.21 -1.76
C PHE A 107 -31.67 9.91 -2.75
N GLY A 108 -32.19 10.71 -3.68
CA GLY A 108 -31.41 11.30 -4.78
C GLY A 108 -30.65 12.60 -4.49
N GLN A 109 -30.74 13.21 -3.30
CA GLN A 109 -30.17 14.56 -3.05
C GLN A 109 -28.96 14.60 -2.11
N GLN A 110 -28.53 13.48 -1.54
CA GLN A 110 -27.36 13.47 -0.64
C GLN A 110 -26.03 13.21 -1.36
N GLN A 111 -26.05 12.62 -2.56
CA GLN A 111 -24.83 12.21 -3.26
C GLN A 111 -24.04 13.40 -3.85
N ASP A 112 -24.74 14.44 -4.31
CA ASP A 112 -24.12 15.61 -4.96
C ASP A 112 -23.29 16.49 -4.01
N ASN A 113 -23.52 16.41 -2.69
CA ASN A 113 -22.76 17.20 -1.72
C ASN A 113 -21.37 16.62 -1.46
N TYR A 114 -21.18 15.30 -1.54
CA TYR A 114 -19.92 14.64 -1.19
C TYR A 114 -18.84 14.75 -2.28
N GLU A 115 -19.24 14.77 -3.56
CA GLU A 115 -18.28 14.90 -4.66
C GLU A 115 -17.57 16.27 -4.64
N ASN A 116 -18.31 17.33 -4.29
CA ASN A 116 -17.77 18.68 -4.19
C ASN A 116 -16.72 18.81 -3.07
N ASP A 117 -16.95 18.18 -1.91
CA ASP A 117 -16.01 18.22 -0.78
C ASP A 117 -14.69 17.49 -1.09
N ILE A 118 -14.75 16.38 -1.84
CA ILE A 118 -13.56 15.64 -2.28
C ILE A 118 -12.75 16.50 -3.25
N GLU A 119 -13.40 17.08 -4.26
CA GLU A 119 -12.72 17.93 -5.26
C GLU A 119 -12.03 19.14 -4.59
N MET A 120 -12.72 19.77 -3.64
CA MET A 120 -12.15 20.89 -2.88
C MET A 120 -10.91 20.49 -2.08
N ALA A 121 -10.91 19.32 -1.44
CA ALA A 121 -9.74 18.82 -0.71
C ALA A 121 -8.55 18.56 -1.65
N GLU A 122 -8.78 18.06 -2.87
CA GLU A 122 -7.70 17.85 -3.86
C GLU A 122 -7.09 19.17 -4.34
N ILE A 123 -7.93 20.18 -4.60
CA ILE A 123 -7.49 21.53 -4.98
C ILE A 123 -6.60 22.14 -3.90
N GLU A 124 -6.97 22.01 -2.63
CA GLU A 124 -6.18 22.52 -1.50
C GLU A 124 -4.82 21.84 -1.39
N LYS A 125 -4.78 20.51 -1.53
CA LYS A 125 -3.53 19.76 -1.48
C LYS A 125 -2.59 20.10 -2.64
N ARG A 126 -3.11 20.30 -3.86
CA ARG A 126 -2.30 20.82 -5.00
C ARG A 126 -1.72 22.21 -4.71
N LYS A 127 -2.50 23.09 -4.08
CA LYS A 127 -2.01 24.42 -3.64
C LYS A 127 -0.91 24.30 -2.59
N LEU A 128 -0.97 23.33 -1.67
CA LEU A 128 0.10 23.09 -0.70
C LEU A 128 1.41 22.67 -1.38
N ILE A 129 1.32 21.79 -2.38
CA ILE A 129 2.48 21.38 -3.18
C ILE A 129 3.13 22.58 -3.88
N GLN A 130 2.34 23.41 -4.56
CA GLN A 130 2.82 24.63 -5.20
C GLN A 130 3.44 25.64 -4.22
N LYS A 131 3.07 25.59 -2.94
CA LYS A 131 3.66 26.42 -1.88
C LYS A 131 4.96 25.84 -1.30
N GLY A 132 5.50 24.76 -1.86
CA GLY A 132 6.74 24.14 -1.41
C GLY A 132 6.59 23.38 -0.09
N ILE A 133 5.44 22.72 0.14
CA ILE A 133 5.25 21.92 1.36
C ILE A 133 6.15 20.68 1.37
N VAL A 134 6.49 20.12 0.21
CA VAL A 134 7.23 18.85 0.11
C VAL A 134 8.62 18.95 0.75
N PRO A 135 9.47 19.95 0.45
CA PRO A 135 10.76 20.12 1.15
C PRO A 135 10.62 20.28 2.67
N ILE A 136 9.56 20.94 3.15
CA ILE A 136 9.31 21.11 4.59
C ILE A 136 9.02 19.75 5.24
N VAL A 137 8.15 18.95 4.62
CA VAL A 137 7.78 17.63 5.13
C VAL A 137 8.94 16.64 5.01
N LEU A 138 9.80 16.77 4.00
CA LEU A 138 11.04 15.99 3.91
C LEU A 138 12.00 16.27 5.07
N LYS A 139 12.12 17.53 5.52
CA LYS A 139 12.87 17.85 6.74
C LYS A 139 12.22 17.26 8.00
N MET A 140 10.89 17.15 8.04
CA MET A 140 10.22 16.50 9.17
C MET A 140 10.56 15.00 9.25
N LEU A 141 10.81 14.34 8.12
CA LEU A 141 11.30 12.96 8.11
C LEU A 141 12.71 12.80 8.70
N THR A 142 13.49 13.89 8.84
CA THR A 142 14.81 13.83 9.52
C THR A 142 14.69 14.03 11.03
N SER A 143 13.48 14.20 11.57
CA SER A 143 13.27 14.46 12.99
C SER A 143 13.72 13.27 13.84
N ALA A 144 14.27 13.56 15.03
CA ALA A 144 14.52 12.54 16.05
C ALA A 144 13.22 12.12 16.77
N ASP A 145 12.16 12.91 16.63
CA ASP A 145 10.83 12.66 17.16
C ASP A 145 10.04 11.75 16.21
N GLU A 146 9.73 10.54 16.66
CA GLU A 146 9.01 9.52 15.88
C GLU A 146 7.60 9.96 15.49
N ASP A 147 6.91 10.74 16.32
CA ASP A 147 5.57 11.25 16.01
C ASP A 147 5.62 12.25 14.85
N VAL A 148 6.65 13.09 14.82
CA VAL A 148 6.90 14.03 13.71
C VAL A 148 7.18 13.27 12.42
N VAL A 149 7.97 12.20 12.47
CA VAL A 149 8.25 11.34 11.31
C VAL A 149 6.99 10.64 10.83
N PHE A 150 6.18 10.10 11.76
CA PHE A 150 4.91 9.45 11.45
C PHE A 150 3.92 10.42 10.78
N ILE A 151 3.77 11.62 11.33
CA ILE A 151 2.94 12.67 10.75
C ILE A 151 3.46 13.03 9.35
N ALA A 152 4.76 13.25 9.20
CA ALA A 152 5.37 13.58 7.91
C ALA A 152 5.10 12.51 6.84
N ARG A 153 5.21 11.22 7.20
CA ARG A 153 4.86 10.11 6.33
C ARG A 153 3.40 10.17 5.90
N ARG A 154 2.46 10.32 6.84
CA ARG A 154 1.03 10.41 6.51
C ARG A 154 0.70 11.59 5.61
N ILE A 155 1.41 12.72 5.79
CA ILE A 155 1.28 13.88 4.92
C ILE A 155 1.71 13.53 3.50
N LEU A 156 2.89 12.92 3.32
CA LEU A 156 3.39 12.56 2.00
C LEU A 156 2.48 11.53 1.32
N ASP A 157 2.08 10.47 2.01
CA ASP A 157 1.13 9.47 1.50
C ASP A 157 -0.16 10.16 1.01
N GLY A 158 -0.69 11.07 1.83
CA GLY A 158 -1.89 11.84 1.51
C GLY A 158 -1.72 12.84 0.36
N LEU A 159 -0.50 13.33 0.09
CA LEU A 159 -0.19 14.24 -1.02
C LEU A 159 -0.04 13.51 -2.34
N PHE A 160 0.65 12.36 -2.35
CA PHE A 160 0.94 11.64 -3.59
C PHE A 160 -0.21 10.70 -3.99
N ASN A 161 -0.99 10.16 -3.05
CA ASN A 161 -2.13 9.30 -3.40
C ASN A 161 -3.27 10.05 -4.11
N ILE A 162 -3.38 11.37 -3.98
CA ILE A 162 -4.40 12.18 -4.69
C ILE A 162 -4.25 12.03 -6.19
N GLY A 163 -3.00 12.12 -6.65
CA GLY A 163 -2.72 12.07 -8.07
C GLY A 163 -2.97 10.69 -8.66
N MET A 164 -3.14 9.65 -7.82
CA MET A 164 -3.24 8.26 -8.24
C MET A 164 -4.68 7.76 -8.41
N LYS A 165 -5.66 8.35 -7.70
CA LYS A 165 -7.03 7.83 -7.60
C LYS A 165 -7.73 7.63 -8.95
N TYR A 166 -7.38 8.44 -9.94
CA TYR A 166 -8.02 8.44 -11.26
C TYR A 166 -7.07 8.07 -12.41
N LEU A 167 -5.85 7.63 -12.10
CA LEU A 167 -4.89 7.27 -13.14
C LEU A 167 -5.18 5.89 -13.72
N GLN A 168 -5.26 5.83 -15.03
CA GLN A 168 -5.31 4.59 -15.79
C GLN A 168 -3.90 4.04 -16.05
N GLY A 169 -3.82 2.82 -16.59
CA GLY A 169 -2.56 2.21 -17.00
C GLY A 169 -1.86 3.06 -18.07
N GLY A 170 -0.56 3.31 -17.88
CA GLY A 170 0.23 4.14 -18.79
C GLY A 170 0.12 5.66 -18.58
N GLU A 171 -0.79 6.14 -17.73
CA GLU A 171 -0.86 7.57 -17.40
C GLU A 171 0.19 7.97 -16.37
N GLN A 172 0.84 9.11 -16.61
CA GLN A 172 1.84 9.67 -15.69
C GLN A 172 1.17 10.42 -14.53
N HIS A 173 1.84 10.42 -13.38
CA HIS A 173 1.37 11.16 -12.22
C HIS A 173 1.33 12.68 -12.50
N PRO A 174 0.21 13.39 -12.22
CA PRO A 174 0.04 14.81 -12.56
C PRO A 174 1.01 15.77 -11.84
N LEU A 175 1.64 15.34 -10.74
CA LEU A 175 2.60 16.13 -9.97
C LEU A 175 4.03 15.91 -10.44
N ARG A 176 4.30 14.92 -11.30
CA ARG A 176 5.65 14.60 -11.73
C ARG A 176 6.33 15.79 -12.40
N GLN A 177 5.69 16.40 -13.39
CA GLN A 177 6.26 17.52 -14.15
C GLN A 177 6.47 18.78 -13.29
N PRO A 178 5.49 19.26 -12.51
CA PRO A 178 5.70 20.39 -11.60
C PRO A 178 6.86 20.18 -10.61
N LEU A 179 6.95 18.99 -10.00
CA LEU A 179 7.99 18.67 -9.01
C LEU A 179 9.35 18.37 -9.62
N ALA A 180 9.40 17.98 -10.90
CA ALA A 180 10.64 17.91 -11.65
C ALA A 180 11.16 19.32 -11.95
N TYR A 181 10.26 20.22 -12.38
CA TYR A 181 10.61 21.58 -12.77
C TYR A 181 11.18 22.42 -11.61
N ASP A 182 10.67 22.24 -10.39
CA ASP A 182 11.15 22.97 -9.21
C ASP A 182 12.32 22.28 -8.46
N GLY A 183 12.77 21.12 -8.95
CA GLY A 183 13.88 20.35 -8.38
C GLY A 183 13.51 19.49 -7.16
N THR A 184 12.24 19.43 -6.76
CA THR A 184 11.80 18.60 -5.62
C THR A 184 12.08 17.11 -5.85
N ILE A 185 11.93 16.62 -7.08
CA ILE A 185 12.25 15.21 -7.41
C ILE A 185 13.74 14.92 -7.23
N ASP A 186 14.61 15.85 -7.63
CA ASP A 186 16.06 15.69 -7.46
C ASP A 186 16.44 15.70 -5.97
N GLU A 187 15.77 16.52 -5.16
CA GLU A 187 15.95 16.56 -3.71
C GLU A 187 15.48 15.24 -3.05
N LEU A 188 14.34 14.68 -3.47
CA LEU A 188 13.85 13.37 -3.02
C LEU A 188 14.85 12.26 -3.33
N ILE A 189 15.37 12.20 -4.57
CA ILE A 189 16.35 11.20 -4.98
C ILE A 189 17.64 11.38 -4.20
N LYS A 190 18.15 12.61 -4.07
CA LYS A 190 19.34 12.90 -3.29
C LYS A 190 19.17 12.42 -1.85
N TYR A 191 18.04 12.76 -1.22
CA TYR A 191 17.76 12.37 0.15
C TYR A 191 17.65 10.84 0.29
N PHE A 192 17.01 10.15 -0.65
CA PHE A 192 16.96 8.67 -0.68
C PHE A 192 18.35 8.01 -0.70
N ILE A 193 19.30 8.59 -1.44
CA ILE A 193 20.67 8.10 -1.57
C ILE A 193 21.51 8.44 -0.33
N GLU A 194 21.34 9.64 0.23
CA GLU A 194 22.12 10.14 1.37
C GLU A 194 21.63 9.62 2.73
N VAL A 195 20.34 9.26 2.85
CA VAL A 195 19.80 8.62 4.06
C VAL A 195 20.51 7.28 4.23
N GLY A 196 21.43 7.23 5.20
CA GLY A 196 22.23 6.04 5.50
C GLY A 196 21.38 4.80 5.78
N LYS A 197 22.01 3.62 5.70
CA LYS A 197 21.34 2.33 5.95
C LYS A 197 21.20 2.08 7.46
N GLY A 198 20.09 1.48 7.90
CA GLY A 198 19.79 1.13 9.30
C GLY A 198 18.29 1.21 9.62
N ASP A 199 17.83 0.54 10.68
CA ASP A 199 16.40 0.27 10.93
C ASP A 199 15.51 1.53 10.97
N THR A 200 15.90 2.57 11.72
CA THR A 200 15.12 3.82 11.80
C THR A 200 15.11 4.59 10.49
N LYS A 201 16.20 4.49 9.72
CA LYS A 201 16.36 5.15 8.42
C LYS A 201 15.70 4.38 7.29
N GLN A 202 15.47 3.09 7.49
CA GLN A 202 14.81 2.20 6.54
C GLN A 202 13.40 2.70 6.25
N GLN A 203 12.61 3.02 7.28
CA GLN A 203 11.23 3.51 7.10
C GLN A 203 11.17 4.79 6.25
N ILE A 204 12.15 5.69 6.44
CA ILE A 204 12.27 6.92 5.65
C ILE A 204 12.60 6.59 4.18
N ARG A 205 13.58 5.70 3.94
CA ARG A 205 13.93 5.25 2.58
C ARG A 205 12.76 4.56 1.89
N GLU A 206 11.98 3.77 2.62
CA GLU A 206 10.77 3.13 2.12
C GLU A 206 9.74 4.15 1.68
N ALA A 207 9.41 5.12 2.54
CA ALA A 207 8.46 6.19 2.20
C ALA A 207 8.90 6.97 0.96
N ILE A 208 10.18 7.33 0.87
CA ILE A 208 10.71 8.06 -0.29
C ILE A 208 10.67 7.20 -1.55
N ALA A 209 11.04 5.92 -1.47
CA ALA A 209 10.99 5.01 -2.62
C ALA A 209 9.56 4.84 -3.14
N GLN A 210 8.57 4.74 -2.25
CA GLN A 210 7.15 4.68 -2.60
C GLN A 210 6.67 5.96 -3.29
N ILE A 211 7.06 7.13 -2.77
CA ILE A 211 6.77 8.43 -3.39
C ILE A 211 7.38 8.52 -4.79
N ILE A 212 8.65 8.14 -4.93
CA ILE A 212 9.34 8.15 -6.22
C ILE A 212 8.64 7.19 -7.18
N ALA A 213 8.27 5.98 -6.75
CA ALA A 213 7.54 5.04 -7.60
C ALA A 213 6.21 5.59 -8.09
N SER A 214 5.42 6.23 -7.20
CA SER A 214 4.17 6.89 -7.59
C SER A 214 4.41 8.01 -8.59
N LEU A 215 5.42 8.85 -8.38
CA LEU A 215 5.76 9.94 -9.29
C LEU A 215 6.26 9.44 -10.65
N TYR A 216 6.94 8.30 -10.68
CA TYR A 216 7.48 7.65 -11.88
C TYR A 216 6.56 6.57 -12.47
N LYS A 217 5.28 6.53 -12.08
CA LYS A 217 4.27 5.71 -12.77
C LYS A 217 4.34 5.98 -14.27
N ALA A 218 4.42 4.92 -15.07
CA ALA A 218 4.52 5.00 -16.52
C ALA A 218 5.64 5.93 -17.04
N TYR A 219 6.73 6.08 -16.27
CA TYR A 219 7.89 6.88 -16.64
C TYR A 219 9.21 6.18 -16.28
N PRO A 220 10.27 6.32 -17.11
CA PRO A 220 11.56 5.70 -16.83
C PRO A 220 12.22 6.30 -15.57
N LEU A 221 12.65 5.45 -14.65
CA LEU A 221 13.44 5.85 -13.50
C LEU A 221 14.82 6.37 -13.93
N PRO A 222 15.45 7.28 -13.16
CA PRO A 222 16.80 7.75 -13.46
C PRO A 222 17.81 6.61 -13.36
N GLN A 223 18.65 6.45 -14.38
CA GLN A 223 19.55 5.30 -14.51
C GLN A 223 20.47 5.08 -13.29
N ASN A 224 20.91 6.16 -12.63
CA ASN A 224 21.87 6.08 -11.51
C ASN A 224 21.22 5.71 -10.16
N SER A 225 19.92 5.98 -9.98
CA SER A 225 19.20 5.74 -8.72
C SER A 225 18.12 4.67 -8.83
N GLY A 226 17.64 4.37 -10.04
CA GLY A 226 16.57 3.42 -10.33
C GLY A 226 16.81 2.03 -9.71
N PRO A 227 17.98 1.39 -9.89
CA PRO A 227 18.24 0.08 -9.32
C PRO A 227 18.13 0.05 -7.78
N GLU A 228 18.64 1.07 -7.08
CA GLU A 228 18.57 1.12 -5.61
C GLU A 228 17.13 1.38 -5.13
N ILE A 229 16.36 2.22 -5.83
CA ILE A 229 14.94 2.46 -5.54
C ILE A 229 14.13 1.17 -5.71
N ILE A 230 14.31 0.46 -6.83
CA ILE A 230 13.62 -0.81 -7.09
C ILE A 230 14.01 -1.85 -6.04
N ASN A 231 15.29 -1.98 -5.71
CA ASN A 231 15.74 -2.93 -4.69
C ASN A 231 15.18 -2.60 -3.31
N GLN A 232 15.07 -1.32 -2.97
CA GLN A 232 14.39 -0.88 -1.76
C GLN A 232 12.93 -1.37 -1.77
N LEU A 233 12.19 -1.13 -2.85
CA LEU A 233 10.79 -1.58 -2.96
C LEU A 233 10.67 -3.10 -2.87
N LYS A 234 11.53 -3.86 -3.56
CA LYS A 234 11.58 -5.34 -3.48
C LYS A 234 11.83 -5.86 -2.05
N SER A 235 12.49 -5.08 -1.20
CA SER A 235 12.84 -5.47 0.17
C SER A 235 11.72 -5.27 1.20
N ILE A 236 10.72 -4.44 0.88
CA ILE A 236 9.61 -4.12 1.79
C ILE A 236 8.69 -5.33 1.88
N TYR A 237 8.53 -5.87 3.09
CA TYR A 237 7.64 -6.99 3.34
C TYR A 237 6.17 -6.54 3.14
N ASN A 238 5.39 -7.34 2.40
CA ASN A 238 3.94 -7.34 2.34
C ASN A 238 3.16 -6.17 1.72
N ASN A 239 3.74 -5.11 1.17
CA ASN A 239 2.92 -4.03 0.57
C ASN A 239 3.58 -3.23 -0.58
N SER A 240 4.78 -3.59 -1.03
CA SER A 240 5.46 -2.82 -2.06
C SER A 240 5.13 -3.22 -3.49
N GLN A 241 4.47 -4.35 -3.69
CA GLN A 241 4.18 -4.89 -5.02
C GLN A 241 3.42 -3.89 -5.88
N GLN A 242 2.45 -3.19 -5.28
CA GLN A 242 1.70 -2.13 -5.96
C GLN A 242 2.62 -1.04 -6.52
N TYR A 243 3.69 -0.65 -5.82
CA TYR A 243 4.61 0.39 -6.29
C TYR A 243 5.54 -0.13 -7.39
N ILE A 244 5.94 -1.40 -7.35
CA ILE A 244 6.66 -2.04 -8.45
C ILE A 244 5.78 -2.11 -9.70
N GLU A 245 4.48 -2.39 -9.51
CA GLU A 245 3.49 -2.40 -10.59
C GLU A 245 3.34 -1.03 -11.24
N LEU A 246 3.29 0.06 -10.47
CA LEU A 246 3.29 1.43 -11.01
C LEU A 246 4.49 1.68 -11.93
N LEU A 247 5.68 1.20 -11.52
CA LEU A 247 6.90 1.32 -12.31
C LEU A 247 6.90 0.40 -13.53
N ALA A 248 6.23 -0.75 -13.46
CA ALA A 248 6.10 -1.72 -14.55
C ALA A 248 5.21 -1.23 -15.70
N ASP A 249 4.41 -0.18 -15.51
CA ASP A 249 3.73 0.49 -16.62
C ASP A 249 4.71 1.13 -17.63
N CYS A 250 5.98 1.31 -17.26
CA CYS A 250 7.03 1.78 -18.15
C CYS A 250 7.97 0.63 -18.55
N PRO A 251 8.06 0.25 -19.84
CA PRO A 251 8.91 -0.84 -20.30
C PRO A 251 10.40 -0.61 -20.02
N ASP A 252 10.85 0.64 -20.01
CA ASP A 252 12.25 1.00 -19.73
C ASP A 252 12.69 0.61 -18.31
N ASN A 253 11.75 0.41 -17.38
CA ASN A 253 12.04 -0.03 -16.02
C ASN A 253 12.17 -1.56 -15.90
N HIS A 254 11.74 -2.33 -16.90
CA HIS A 254 11.55 -3.79 -16.77
C HIS A 254 12.85 -4.55 -16.53
N ASP A 255 13.93 -4.18 -17.21
CA ASP A 255 15.24 -4.81 -16.99
C ASP A 255 15.71 -4.63 -15.54
N MET A 256 15.51 -3.44 -14.95
CA MET A 256 15.85 -3.19 -13.53
C MET A 256 14.90 -3.92 -12.57
N ILE A 257 13.61 -4.03 -12.92
CA ILE A 257 12.62 -4.79 -12.14
C ILE A 257 12.96 -6.27 -12.13
N LEU A 258 13.36 -6.86 -13.26
CA LEU A 258 13.66 -8.29 -13.37
C LEU A 258 15.06 -8.65 -12.88
N ASP A 259 15.92 -7.67 -12.58
CA ASP A 259 17.26 -7.93 -12.05
C ASP A 259 17.26 -8.70 -10.71
N ASN A 260 18.33 -9.47 -10.47
CA ASN A 260 18.55 -10.36 -9.32
C ASN A 260 17.50 -11.48 -9.19
N ASP A 261 17.22 -12.13 -10.32
CA ASP A 261 16.29 -13.26 -10.49
C ASP A 261 14.91 -12.94 -9.89
N TYR A 262 14.46 -11.69 -10.04
CA TYR A 262 13.23 -11.26 -9.40
C TYR A 262 12.00 -11.93 -10.01
N GLU A 263 12.07 -12.36 -11.28
CA GLU A 263 11.03 -13.16 -11.93
C GLU A 263 10.67 -14.40 -11.13
N LEU A 264 11.64 -15.06 -10.48
CA LEU A 264 11.39 -16.25 -9.65
C LEU A 264 10.68 -15.91 -8.33
N LYS A 265 10.77 -14.64 -7.90
CA LYS A 265 10.21 -14.15 -6.63
C LYS A 265 8.81 -13.59 -6.79
N ILE A 266 8.41 -13.15 -7.99
CA ILE A 266 7.09 -12.52 -8.25
C ILE A 266 5.96 -13.35 -7.63
N LEU A 267 5.90 -14.66 -7.88
CA LEU A 267 4.81 -15.51 -7.36
C LEU A 267 5.19 -16.26 -6.07
N SER A 268 6.29 -15.92 -5.40
CA SER A 268 6.82 -16.70 -4.28
C SER A 268 5.97 -16.60 -3.00
N GLN A 269 5.29 -15.47 -2.79
CA GLN A 269 4.46 -15.20 -1.61
C GLN A 269 3.01 -15.65 -1.85
N GLU A 270 2.58 -16.68 -1.12
CA GLU A 270 1.24 -17.27 -1.28
C GLU A 270 0.09 -16.37 -0.80
N ASP A 271 0.38 -15.49 0.17
CA ASP A 271 -0.56 -14.50 0.71
C ASP A 271 -0.75 -13.29 -0.22
N ASN A 272 0.14 -13.10 -1.20
CA ASN A 272 0.15 -11.95 -2.10
C ASN A 272 -0.02 -12.33 -3.59
N LEU A 273 -0.63 -13.47 -3.88
CA LEU A 273 -0.71 -14.00 -5.24
C LEU A 273 -1.51 -13.13 -6.21
N VAL A 274 -2.59 -12.47 -5.76
CA VAL A 274 -3.44 -11.63 -6.63
C VAL A 274 -2.65 -10.40 -7.15
N PRO A 275 -2.09 -9.52 -6.29
CA PRO A 275 -1.23 -8.43 -6.79
C PRO A 275 -0.02 -8.94 -7.58
N SER A 276 0.50 -10.12 -7.24
CA SER A 276 1.61 -10.71 -7.98
C SER A 276 1.27 -11.16 -9.39
N LEU A 277 0.08 -11.73 -9.59
CA LEU A 277 -0.43 -12.07 -10.91
C LEU A 277 -0.75 -10.80 -11.71
N HIS A 278 -1.21 -9.74 -11.06
CA HIS A 278 -1.43 -8.46 -11.72
C HIS A 278 -0.12 -7.84 -12.22
N LEU A 279 0.91 -7.76 -11.36
CA LEU A 279 2.26 -7.32 -11.77
C LEU A 279 2.80 -8.15 -12.95
N LEU A 280 2.67 -9.47 -12.88
CA LEU A 280 3.10 -10.37 -13.96
C LEU A 280 2.35 -10.08 -15.26
N LEU A 281 1.04 -9.85 -15.20
CA LEU A 281 0.24 -9.48 -16.37
C LEU A 281 0.72 -8.16 -16.98
N THR A 282 0.93 -7.12 -16.16
CA THR A 282 1.43 -5.81 -16.61
C THR A 282 2.78 -5.95 -17.32
N LEU A 283 3.72 -6.67 -16.71
CA LEU A 283 5.04 -6.92 -17.30
C LEU A 283 4.92 -7.68 -18.64
N LEU A 284 4.02 -8.65 -18.77
CA LEU A 284 3.85 -9.41 -20.01
C LEU A 284 3.19 -8.60 -21.14
N LEU A 285 2.27 -7.70 -20.78
CA LEU A 285 1.54 -6.88 -21.76
C LEU A 285 2.39 -5.73 -22.32
N VAL A 286 3.21 -5.12 -21.46
CA VAL A 286 4.00 -3.93 -21.80
C VAL A 286 5.46 -4.27 -22.11
N GLY A 287 5.95 -5.42 -21.66
CA GLY A 287 7.37 -5.77 -21.71
C GLY A 287 7.87 -6.17 -23.10
N SER A 288 9.20 -6.05 -23.25
CA SER A 288 9.88 -6.48 -24.47
C SER A 288 9.78 -7.99 -24.68
N GLU A 289 9.99 -8.46 -25.92
CA GLU A 289 10.03 -9.89 -26.22
C GLU A 289 11.01 -10.64 -25.31
N ARG A 290 12.18 -10.05 -25.03
CA ARG A 290 13.19 -10.63 -24.16
C ARG A 290 12.66 -10.79 -22.73
N ASN A 291 12.07 -9.74 -22.15
CA ASN A 291 11.53 -9.80 -20.78
C ASN A 291 10.39 -10.83 -20.70
N ASN A 292 9.53 -10.87 -21.72
CA ASN A 292 8.42 -11.81 -21.82
C ASN A 292 8.90 -13.26 -21.85
N GLN A 293 9.92 -13.56 -22.66
CA GLN A 293 10.52 -14.90 -22.70
C GLN A 293 11.06 -15.31 -21.33
N ILE A 294 11.84 -14.44 -20.66
CA ILE A 294 12.39 -14.71 -19.32
C ILE A 294 11.28 -15.09 -18.35
N MET A 295 10.23 -14.27 -18.25
CA MET A 295 9.12 -14.52 -17.33
C MET A 295 8.33 -15.79 -17.68
N ILE A 296 8.06 -16.04 -18.97
CA ILE A 296 7.35 -17.24 -19.42
C ILE A 296 8.14 -18.49 -19.04
N TYR A 297 9.44 -18.54 -19.31
CA TYR A 297 10.26 -19.69 -18.95
C TYR A 297 10.32 -19.91 -17.44
N ALA A 298 10.41 -18.84 -16.65
CA ALA A 298 10.49 -18.91 -15.20
C ALA A 298 9.18 -19.34 -14.52
N LEU A 299 8.02 -18.85 -15.00
CA LEU A 299 6.77 -18.88 -14.22
C LEU A 299 5.63 -19.70 -14.84
N LYS A 300 5.75 -20.16 -16.10
CA LYS A 300 4.65 -20.83 -16.82
C LYS A 300 4.04 -22.01 -16.06
N ASP A 301 4.87 -22.87 -15.47
CA ASP A 301 4.37 -24.04 -14.75
C ASP A 301 3.63 -23.65 -13.47
N LYS A 302 4.14 -22.66 -12.73
CA LYS A 302 3.48 -22.14 -11.53
C LYS A 302 2.15 -21.45 -11.85
N VAL A 303 2.10 -20.60 -12.88
CA VAL A 303 0.86 -19.98 -13.36
C VAL A 303 -0.14 -21.04 -13.80
N LYS A 304 0.32 -22.08 -14.52
CA LYS A 304 -0.52 -23.20 -14.93
C LYS A 304 -1.13 -23.92 -13.71
N LEU A 305 -0.34 -24.19 -12.66
CA LEU A 305 -0.84 -24.77 -11.41
C LEU A 305 -1.91 -23.88 -10.75
N LEU A 306 -1.65 -22.58 -10.62
CA LEU A 306 -2.59 -21.60 -10.04
C LEU A 306 -3.91 -21.48 -10.83
N SER A 307 -3.91 -21.83 -12.12
CA SER A 307 -5.11 -21.83 -12.96
C SER A 307 -6.09 -23.00 -12.68
N TYR A 308 -5.69 -23.97 -11.85
CA TYR A 308 -6.51 -25.13 -11.50
C TYR A 308 -7.06 -25.04 -10.07
N TYR A 309 -8.38 -25.17 -9.93
CA TYR A 309 -9.05 -25.18 -8.61
C TYR A 309 -8.55 -26.31 -7.70
N SER A 310 -8.21 -27.47 -8.27
CA SER A 310 -7.75 -28.62 -7.48
C SER A 310 -6.52 -28.27 -6.65
N TYR A 311 -5.56 -27.55 -7.25
CA TYR A 311 -4.34 -27.10 -6.60
C TYR A 311 -4.64 -26.09 -5.47
N LEU A 312 -5.52 -25.12 -5.72
CA LEU A 312 -5.92 -24.12 -4.71
C LEU A 312 -6.75 -24.70 -3.56
N ASN A 313 -7.29 -25.91 -3.71
CA ASN A 313 -8.08 -26.62 -2.71
C ASN A 313 -7.30 -27.71 -1.97
N GLU A 314 -6.01 -27.90 -2.27
CA GLU A 314 -5.18 -28.80 -1.49
C GLU A 314 -5.13 -28.32 -0.02
N PRO A 315 -5.31 -29.23 0.96
CA PRO A 315 -5.22 -28.88 2.37
C PRO A 315 -3.84 -28.29 2.65
N LYS A 316 -3.82 -27.11 3.26
CA LYS A 316 -2.62 -26.28 3.36
C LYS A 316 -1.47 -26.94 4.10
N ASN A 317 -0.28 -26.44 3.79
CA ASN A 317 0.95 -26.79 4.48
C ASN A 317 0.87 -26.46 5.99
N LYS A 318 1.90 -26.93 6.71
CA LYS A 318 2.14 -26.89 8.16
C LYS A 318 1.77 -25.60 8.92
N TYR A 319 1.63 -24.44 8.24
CA TYR A 319 1.33 -23.15 8.87
C TYR A 319 -0.15 -22.75 8.89
N GLY A 320 -1.05 -23.56 8.30
CA GLY A 320 -2.50 -23.48 8.56
C GLY A 320 -3.27 -22.23 8.07
N LEU A 321 -2.60 -21.21 7.56
CA LEU A 321 -3.27 -19.99 7.06
C LEU A 321 -3.99 -20.26 5.74
N GLY A 322 -5.25 -20.72 5.74
CA GLY A 322 -6.13 -20.95 4.58
C GLY A 322 -6.21 -19.76 3.59
N LEU A 323 -6.35 -20.01 2.28
CA LEU A 323 -6.76 -18.97 1.31
C LEU A 323 -8.27 -18.91 1.45
N SER A 324 -8.83 -17.70 1.59
CA SER A 324 -10.29 -17.54 1.55
C SER A 324 -10.82 -18.03 0.19
N ASN A 325 -12.07 -18.51 0.15
CA ASN A 325 -12.66 -18.96 -1.12
C ASN A 325 -12.78 -17.84 -2.15
N ALA A 326 -13.01 -16.59 -1.72
CA ALA A 326 -12.98 -15.41 -2.58
C ALA A 326 -11.61 -15.25 -3.25
N ASN A 327 -10.53 -15.26 -2.46
CA ASN A 327 -9.17 -15.11 -2.99
C ASN A 327 -8.82 -16.23 -3.98
N LYS A 328 -9.29 -17.47 -3.75
CA LYS A 328 -9.03 -18.59 -4.69
C LYS A 328 -9.64 -18.35 -6.07
N ASN A 329 -10.85 -17.80 -6.14
CA ASN A 329 -11.51 -17.49 -7.41
C ASN A 329 -10.76 -16.41 -8.18
N ASP A 330 -10.31 -15.36 -7.48
CA ASP A 330 -9.57 -14.25 -8.08
C ASP A 330 -8.20 -14.72 -8.59
N ILE A 331 -7.45 -15.47 -7.77
CA ILE A 331 -6.17 -16.08 -8.15
C ILE A 331 -6.34 -16.92 -9.40
N LYS A 332 -7.34 -17.81 -9.43
CA LYS A 332 -7.59 -18.66 -10.59
C LYS A 332 -7.89 -17.84 -11.85
N THR A 333 -8.79 -16.87 -11.73
CA THR A 333 -9.22 -16.04 -12.86
C THR A 333 -8.05 -15.26 -13.44
N GLN A 334 -7.24 -14.62 -12.59
CA GLN A 334 -6.05 -13.90 -13.04
C GLN A 334 -4.97 -14.82 -13.60
N ALA A 335 -4.74 -15.98 -12.98
CA ALA A 335 -3.79 -16.97 -13.51
C ALA A 335 -4.19 -17.48 -14.90
N GLN A 336 -5.49 -17.64 -15.17
CA GLN A 336 -6.00 -17.99 -16.48
C GLN A 336 -5.77 -16.89 -17.52
N GLN A 337 -5.96 -15.62 -17.13
CA GLN A 337 -5.66 -14.47 -17.99
C GLN A 337 -4.17 -14.40 -18.34
N VAL A 338 -3.30 -14.50 -17.33
CA VAL A 338 -1.84 -14.55 -17.53
C VAL A 338 -1.47 -15.71 -18.45
N LEU A 339 -2.00 -16.91 -18.21
CA LEU A 339 -1.71 -18.09 -19.02
C LEU A 339 -2.15 -17.91 -20.49
N LEU A 340 -3.27 -17.21 -20.73
CA LEU A 340 -3.73 -16.88 -22.07
C LEU A 340 -2.73 -15.94 -22.77
N VAL A 341 -2.31 -14.86 -22.10
CA VAL A 341 -1.32 -13.92 -22.64
C VAL A 341 0.00 -14.62 -22.94
N MET A 342 0.50 -15.46 -22.03
CA MET A 342 1.72 -16.26 -22.26
C MET A 342 1.62 -17.13 -23.52
N LYS A 343 0.47 -17.74 -23.80
CA LYS A 343 0.25 -18.54 -25.03
C LYS A 343 0.27 -17.67 -26.27
N LEU A 344 -0.39 -16.51 -26.25
CA LEU A 344 -0.42 -15.59 -27.38
C LEU A 344 0.98 -15.07 -27.74
N ILE A 345 1.80 -14.77 -26.73
CA ILE A 345 3.21 -14.38 -26.91
C ILE A 345 4.00 -15.53 -27.56
N LEU A 346 3.88 -16.76 -27.06
CA LEU A 346 4.59 -17.93 -27.62
C LEU A 346 4.16 -18.29 -29.06
N GLU A 347 2.92 -17.99 -29.44
CA GLU A 347 2.41 -18.18 -30.79
C GLU A 347 2.83 -17.05 -31.76
N GLY A 348 3.52 -16.01 -31.27
CA GLY A 348 3.90 -14.83 -32.06
C GLY A 348 2.72 -13.94 -32.44
N LYS A 349 1.56 -14.07 -31.78
CA LYS A 349 0.31 -13.37 -32.13
C LYS A 349 0.12 -12.03 -31.42
N CYS A 350 1.03 -11.64 -30.53
CA CYS A 350 0.95 -10.34 -29.82
C CYS A 350 1.49 -9.14 -30.61
N GLY A 351 1.97 -9.33 -31.85
CA GLY A 351 2.60 -8.27 -32.67
C GLY A 351 1.65 -7.43 -33.53
N GLY A 352 0.37 -7.33 -33.19
CA GLY A 352 -0.49 -6.33 -33.83
C GLY A 352 -0.10 -4.95 -33.30
N GLU A 353 0.69 -4.18 -34.05
CA GLU A 353 1.04 -2.80 -33.72
C GLU A 353 -0.24 -2.02 -33.35
N VAL A 354 -0.42 -1.74 -32.06
CA VAL A 354 -1.36 -0.73 -31.60
C VAL A 354 -0.65 0.60 -31.84
N GLN A 355 -0.80 1.12 -33.07
CA GLN A 355 -0.34 2.46 -33.44
C GLN A 355 -1.22 3.55 -32.84
#